data_AF-A0A5Y7LAD3-F1
#
_entry.id   AF-A0A5Y7LAD3-F1
#
_cell.length_a   1.000
_cell.length_b   1.000
_cell.length_c   1.000
_cell.angle_alpha   90.00
_cell.angle_beta   90.00
_cell.angle_gamma   90.00
#
_symmetry.space_group_name_H-M   'P 1'
#
loop_
_entity.id
_entity.type
_entity.pdbx_description
1 polymer ?
#
loop_
_entity_poly.entity_id
_entity_poly.type
_entity_poly.pdbx_seq_one_letter_code
_entity_poly.pdbx_strand_id
1 'polypeptide(L)'
;MTTITRERLKQIYAECEERDPAIFEIRELVRIALASLEREQIRREHAEWSDASFGDVGPIGPLKHLSKEALEAAAEPDDLSEWADIQFLLWDAQRRAGISDEQITRAMVEKLAVNKQREWPAPKDGEPRLHIKEQPVPVVPPAIKPDYEVIKSILPTANPDEYACCIAADMWNACRAAMLSQRSQQEQR
;
A
#
# COMPACT_ATOMS: atom_id res chain seq x y z
N MET A 1 -34.21 -15.49 6.70
CA MET A 1 -33.30 -16.49 6.11
C MET A 1 -32.81 -17.38 7.24
N THR A 2 -33.00 -18.69 7.13
CA THR A 2 -32.45 -19.66 8.09
C THR A 2 -30.94 -19.77 7.87
N THR A 3 -30.14 -19.37 8.85
CA THR A 3 -28.68 -19.51 8.80
C THR A 3 -28.32 -20.99 8.88
N ILE A 4 -27.62 -21.51 7.87
CA ILE A 4 -27.12 -22.88 7.89
C ILE A 4 -26.00 -23.00 8.95
N THR A 5 -26.09 -23.99 9.83
CA THR A 5 -25.12 -24.15 10.94
C THR A 5 -23.87 -24.90 10.48
N ARG A 6 -22.77 -24.76 11.24
CA ARG A 6 -21.52 -25.51 11.00
C ARG A 6 -21.78 -27.03 11.05
N GLU A 7 -22.61 -27.47 11.97
CA GLU A 7 -23.04 -28.86 12.13
C GLU A 7 -23.79 -29.34 10.89
N ARG A 8 -24.71 -28.51 10.38
CA ARG A 8 -25.47 -28.85 9.16
C ARG A 8 -24.55 -28.96 7.94
N LEU A 9 -23.58 -28.06 7.80
CA LEU A 9 -22.59 -28.14 6.72
C LEU A 9 -21.72 -29.40 6.84
N LYS A 10 -21.24 -29.76 8.05
CA LYS A 10 -20.49 -31.01 8.27
C LYS A 10 -21.31 -32.24 7.87
N GLN A 11 -22.60 -32.25 8.21
CA GLN A 11 -23.50 -33.32 7.82
C GLN A 11 -23.64 -33.42 6.30
N ILE A 12 -23.89 -32.29 5.60
CA ILE A 12 -23.99 -32.28 4.14
C ILE A 12 -22.68 -32.79 3.51
N TYR A 13 -21.53 -32.35 4.01
CA TYR A 13 -20.22 -32.81 3.51
C TYR A 13 -20.06 -34.33 3.61
N ALA A 14 -20.53 -34.93 4.71
CA ALA A 14 -20.45 -36.38 4.93
C ALA A 14 -21.48 -37.17 4.09
N GLU A 15 -22.64 -36.57 3.80
CA GLU A 15 -23.73 -37.19 3.01
C GLU A 15 -23.48 -37.15 1.48
N CYS A 16 -22.56 -36.29 1.01
CA CYS A 16 -22.20 -36.20 -0.41
C CYS A 16 -21.35 -37.41 -0.87
N GLU A 17 -22.00 -38.48 -1.33
CA GLU A 17 -21.34 -39.59 -2.05
C GLU A 17 -20.87 -39.17 -3.45
N GLU A 18 -19.61 -39.48 -3.79
CA GLU A 18 -18.92 -39.13 -5.04
C GLU A 18 -19.40 -39.94 -6.26
N ARG A 19 -20.69 -39.83 -6.62
CA ARG A 19 -21.24 -40.53 -7.81
C ARG A 19 -21.90 -39.60 -8.84
N ASP A 20 -22.18 -38.35 -8.48
CA ASP A 20 -22.81 -37.35 -9.34
C ASP A 20 -21.95 -36.07 -9.38
N PRO A 21 -21.60 -35.53 -10.57
CA PRO A 21 -20.89 -34.26 -10.70
C PRO A 21 -21.51 -33.09 -9.93
N ALA A 22 -22.85 -33.03 -9.82
CA ALA A 22 -23.53 -32.00 -9.04
C ALA A 22 -23.28 -32.15 -7.53
N ILE A 23 -23.12 -33.39 -7.04
CA ILE A 23 -22.80 -33.68 -5.64
C ILE A 23 -21.35 -33.28 -5.33
N PHE A 24 -20.43 -33.39 -6.29
CA PHE A 24 -19.05 -32.92 -6.14
C PHE A 24 -18.99 -31.39 -5.94
N GLU A 25 -19.69 -30.62 -6.78
CA GLU A 25 -19.74 -29.16 -6.66
C GLU A 25 -20.33 -28.72 -5.31
N ILE A 26 -21.41 -29.37 -4.87
CA ILE A 26 -22.01 -29.11 -3.55
C ILE A 26 -21.01 -29.39 -2.43
N ARG A 27 -20.30 -30.52 -2.49
CA ARG A 27 -19.32 -30.88 -1.46
C ARG A 27 -18.18 -29.86 -1.38
N GLU A 28 -17.75 -29.34 -2.53
CA GLU A 28 -16.72 -28.30 -2.58
C GLU A 28 -17.21 -26.96 -2.03
N LEU A 29 -18.43 -26.54 -2.36
CA LEU A 29 -19.05 -25.35 -1.76
C LEU A 29 -19.15 -25.47 -0.24
N VAL A 30 -19.53 -26.65 0.26
CA VAL A 30 -19.61 -26.93 1.70
C VAL A 30 -18.23 -26.89 2.35
N ARG A 31 -17.19 -27.43 1.69
CA ARG A 31 -15.80 -27.36 2.16
C ARG A 31 -15.34 -25.90 2.32
N ILE A 32 -15.59 -25.06 1.32
CA ILE A 32 -15.27 -23.63 1.33
C ILE A 32 -16.03 -22.92 2.46
N ALA A 33 -17.33 -23.18 2.60
CA ALA A 33 -18.15 -22.58 3.65
C ALA A 33 -17.66 -22.97 5.06
N LEU A 34 -17.29 -24.25 5.26
CA LEU A 34 -16.74 -24.72 6.54
C LEU A 34 -15.42 -24.03 6.89
N ALA A 35 -14.51 -23.91 5.92
CA ALA A 35 -13.23 -23.21 6.12
C ALA A 35 -13.44 -21.72 6.44
N SER A 36 -14.41 -21.08 5.78
CA SER A 36 -14.77 -19.69 6.05
C SER A 36 -15.33 -19.50 7.46
N LEU A 37 -16.21 -20.41 7.91
CA LEU A 37 -16.79 -20.35 9.26
C LEU A 37 -15.73 -20.58 10.34
N GLU A 38 -14.78 -21.48 10.11
CA GLU A 38 -13.67 -21.72 11.03
C GLU A 38 -12.76 -20.50 11.18
N ARG A 39 -12.39 -19.87 10.06
CA ARG A 39 -11.57 -18.65 10.08
C ARG A 39 -12.28 -17.48 10.77
N GLU A 40 -13.58 -17.34 10.54
CA GLU A 40 -14.39 -16.31 11.19
C GLU A 40 -14.56 -16.57 12.70
N GLN A 41 -14.68 -17.83 13.12
CA GLN A 41 -14.70 -18.19 14.53
C GLN A 41 -13.40 -17.80 15.23
N ILE A 42 -12.25 -18.18 14.65
CA ILE A 42 -10.92 -17.81 15.18
C ILE A 42 -10.77 -16.29 15.30
N ARG A 43 -11.20 -15.54 14.29
CA ARG A 43 -11.17 -14.07 14.28
C ARG A 43 -12.00 -13.47 15.43
N ARG A 44 -13.17 -14.02 15.72
CA ARG A 44 -14.03 -13.56 16.83
C ARG A 44 -13.44 -13.88 18.18
N GLU A 45 -13.00 -15.11 18.39
CA GLU A 45 -12.35 -15.53 19.64
C GLU A 45 -11.10 -14.66 19.93
N HIS A 46 -10.30 -14.37 18.91
CA HIS A 46 -9.19 -13.44 19.01
C HIS A 46 -9.64 -12.02 19.38
N ALA A 47 -10.70 -11.49 18.76
CA ALA A 47 -11.20 -10.16 19.07
C ALA A 47 -11.70 -10.06 20.53
N GLU A 48 -12.46 -11.06 20.99
CA GLU A 48 -12.95 -11.16 22.37
C GLU A 48 -11.79 -11.21 23.38
N TRP A 49 -10.78 -12.02 23.11
CA TRP A 49 -9.58 -12.10 23.93
C TRP A 49 -8.79 -10.78 23.94
N SER A 50 -8.63 -10.14 22.77
CA SER A 50 -7.92 -8.87 22.62
C SER A 50 -8.63 -7.74 23.37
N ASP A 51 -9.97 -7.68 23.32
CA ASP A 51 -10.75 -6.72 24.09
C ASP A 51 -10.64 -6.96 25.60
N ALA A 52 -10.68 -8.23 26.04
CA ALA A 52 -10.51 -8.58 27.45
C ALA A 52 -9.10 -8.26 27.97
N SER A 53 -8.07 -8.41 27.14
CA SER A 53 -6.66 -8.27 27.53
C SER A 53 -6.17 -6.82 27.46
N PHE A 54 -6.56 -6.08 26.43
CA PHE A 54 -6.02 -4.76 26.14
C PHE A 54 -7.04 -3.63 26.30
N GLY A 55 -8.33 -3.94 26.42
CA GLY A 55 -9.40 -2.96 26.55
C GLY A 55 -9.64 -2.12 25.29
N ASP A 56 -10.18 -0.93 25.50
CA ASP A 56 -10.55 0.02 24.44
C ASP A 56 -9.33 0.80 23.92
N VAL A 57 -8.51 0.13 23.13
CA VAL A 57 -7.38 0.73 22.41
C VAL A 57 -7.65 0.84 20.91
N GLY A 58 -7.07 1.87 20.29
CA GLY A 58 -7.18 2.11 18.85
C GLY A 58 -6.23 1.25 18.00
N PRO A 59 -6.29 1.38 16.67
CA PRO A 59 -5.58 0.50 15.72
C PRO A 59 -4.05 0.72 15.67
N ILE A 60 -3.55 1.83 16.21
CA ILE A 60 -2.14 2.22 16.08
C ILE A 60 -1.19 1.26 16.81
N GLY A 61 -1.58 0.74 17.96
CA GLY A 61 -0.78 -0.24 18.72
C GLY A 61 -0.52 -1.51 17.91
N PRO A 62 -1.58 -2.22 17.48
CA PRO A 62 -1.45 -3.39 16.63
C PRO A 62 -0.67 -3.15 15.33
N LEU A 63 -0.82 -1.99 14.67
CA LEU A 63 -0.05 -1.67 13.46
C LEU A 63 1.46 -1.49 13.72
N LYS A 64 1.83 -0.88 14.85
CA LYS A 64 3.24 -0.79 15.26
C LYS A 64 3.81 -2.16 15.59
N HIS A 65 3.01 -3.03 16.21
CA HIS A 65 3.40 -4.40 16.51
C HIS A 65 3.56 -5.22 15.23
N LEU A 66 2.61 -5.12 14.30
CA LEU A 66 2.63 -5.79 12.99
C LEU A 66 3.93 -5.53 12.22
N SER A 67 4.53 -4.34 12.39
CA SER A 67 5.80 -3.99 11.75
C SER A 67 7.00 -4.77 12.30
N LYS A 68 6.93 -5.24 13.56
CA LYS A 68 7.95 -6.11 14.18
C LYS A 68 7.75 -7.56 13.75
N GLU A 69 6.53 -8.08 13.85
CA GLU A 69 6.19 -9.45 13.42
C GLU A 69 6.49 -9.65 11.92
N ALA A 70 6.29 -8.63 11.09
CA ALA A 70 6.69 -8.70 9.68
C ALA A 70 8.21 -8.87 9.47
N LEU A 71 9.04 -8.37 10.39
CA LEU A 71 10.50 -8.57 10.35
C LEU A 71 10.88 -9.94 10.90
N GLU A 72 10.18 -10.43 11.92
CA GLU A 72 10.37 -11.76 12.51
C GLU A 72 9.99 -12.85 11.50
N ALA A 73 8.81 -12.75 10.87
CA ALA A 73 8.41 -13.63 9.75
C ALA A 73 9.35 -13.55 8.53
N ALA A 74 9.97 -12.40 8.27
CA ALA A 74 10.94 -12.27 7.19
C ALA A 74 12.29 -12.95 7.53
N ALA A 75 12.64 -13.04 8.81
CA ALA A 75 13.82 -13.75 9.29
C ALA A 75 13.59 -15.27 9.35
N GLU A 76 12.39 -15.70 9.71
CA GLU A 76 12.01 -17.10 9.91
C GLU A 76 10.75 -17.46 9.10
N PRO A 77 10.81 -17.45 7.74
CA PRO A 77 9.63 -17.63 6.89
C PRO A 77 8.97 -19.02 7.01
N ASP A 78 9.69 -20.00 7.55
CA ASP A 78 9.19 -21.36 7.80
C ASP A 78 8.44 -21.48 9.14
N ASP A 79 8.51 -20.46 10.02
CA ASP A 79 7.74 -20.43 11.26
C ASP A 79 6.33 -19.91 11.00
N LEU A 80 5.34 -20.82 11.05
CA LEU A 80 3.93 -20.49 10.85
C LEU A 80 3.35 -19.59 11.95
N SER A 81 3.95 -19.54 13.14
CA SER A 81 3.46 -18.70 14.24
C SER A 81 3.61 -17.22 13.93
N GLU A 82 4.75 -16.82 13.35
CA GLU A 82 5.02 -15.45 12.90
C GLU A 82 3.99 -14.96 11.86
N TRP A 83 3.61 -15.84 10.93
CA TRP A 83 2.54 -15.54 9.97
C TRP A 83 1.17 -15.42 10.64
N ALA A 84 0.90 -16.19 11.69
CA ALA A 84 -0.33 -16.10 12.45
C ALA A 84 -0.41 -14.76 13.21
N ASP A 85 0.70 -14.31 13.81
CA ASP A 85 0.78 -13.02 14.49
C ASP A 85 0.51 -11.84 13.54
N ILE A 86 1.06 -11.87 12.32
CA ILE A 86 0.73 -10.90 11.27
C ILE A 86 -0.79 -10.86 11.01
N GLN A 87 -1.44 -12.02 10.90
CA GLN A 87 -2.88 -12.10 10.61
C GLN A 87 -3.73 -11.58 11.77
N PHE A 88 -3.39 -11.95 13.01
CA PHE A 88 -4.08 -11.49 14.20
C PHE A 88 -3.98 -9.98 14.38
N LEU A 89 -2.77 -9.41 14.23
CA LEU A 89 -2.54 -7.98 14.36
C LEU A 89 -3.22 -7.18 13.26
N LEU A 90 -3.24 -7.68 12.02
CA LEU A 90 -3.95 -7.02 10.92
C LEU A 90 -5.47 -7.00 11.17
N TRP A 91 -6.06 -8.13 11.58
CA TRP A 91 -7.47 -8.19 11.94
C TRP A 91 -7.82 -7.27 13.11
N ASP A 92 -6.97 -7.22 14.14
CA ASP A 92 -7.17 -6.38 15.31
C ASP A 92 -7.11 -4.89 14.93
N ALA A 93 -6.14 -4.49 14.11
CA ALA A 93 -6.06 -3.14 13.59
C ALA A 93 -7.30 -2.76 12.76
N GLN A 94 -7.76 -3.65 11.88
CA GLN A 94 -8.93 -3.39 11.03
C GLN A 94 -10.20 -3.21 11.86
N ARG A 95 -10.48 -4.13 12.80
CA ARG A 95 -11.69 -4.04 13.64
C ARG A 95 -11.66 -2.80 14.53
N ARG A 96 -10.51 -2.47 15.13
CA ARG A 96 -10.35 -1.27 15.99
C ARG A 96 -10.42 0.04 15.20
N ALA A 97 -10.15 0.00 13.91
CA ALA A 97 -10.37 1.12 12.99
C ALA A 97 -11.83 1.20 12.47
N GLY A 98 -12.69 0.24 12.83
CA GLY A 98 -14.07 0.17 12.32
C GLY A 98 -14.17 -0.19 10.83
N ILE A 99 -13.14 -0.84 10.27
CA ILE A 99 -13.10 -1.22 8.86
C ILE A 99 -13.86 -2.54 8.68
N SER A 100 -14.88 -2.55 7.83
CA SER A 100 -15.62 -3.75 7.49
C SER A 100 -14.94 -4.59 6.40
N ASP A 101 -15.24 -5.88 6.36
CA ASP A 101 -14.77 -6.80 5.31
C ASP A 101 -15.16 -6.30 3.90
N GLU A 102 -16.33 -5.67 3.75
CA GLU A 102 -16.77 -5.08 2.48
C GLU A 102 -15.95 -3.85 2.08
N GLN A 103 -15.64 -2.98 3.04
CA GLN A 103 -14.82 -1.78 2.81
C GLN A 103 -13.39 -2.16 2.38
N ILE A 104 -12.74 -3.08 3.11
CA ILE A 104 -11.38 -3.49 2.77
C ILE A 104 -11.35 -4.27 1.46
N THR A 105 -12.34 -5.12 1.18
CA THR A 105 -12.42 -5.85 -0.10
C THR A 105 -12.53 -4.89 -1.28
N ARG A 106 -13.39 -3.87 -1.18
CA ARG A 106 -13.48 -2.84 -2.23
C ARG A 106 -12.16 -2.09 -2.40
N ALA A 107 -11.53 -1.67 -1.29
CA ALA A 107 -10.24 -0.99 -1.34
C ALA A 107 -9.14 -1.86 -1.97
N MET A 108 -9.14 -3.17 -1.71
CA MET A 108 -8.22 -4.13 -2.33
C MET A 108 -8.43 -4.23 -3.84
N VAL A 109 -9.68 -4.29 -4.32
CA VAL A 109 -10.02 -4.33 -5.75
C VAL A 109 -9.53 -3.06 -6.46
N GLU A 110 -9.85 -1.89 -5.91
CA GLU A 110 -9.44 -0.59 -6.45
C GLU A 110 -7.91 -0.45 -6.44
N LYS A 111 -7.26 -0.83 -5.33
CA LYS A 111 -5.80 -0.76 -5.20
C LYS A 111 -5.09 -1.70 -6.16
N LEU A 112 -5.62 -2.90 -6.39
CA LEU A 112 -5.08 -3.87 -7.33
C LEU A 112 -5.14 -3.33 -8.76
N ALA A 113 -6.25 -2.68 -9.16
CA ALA A 113 -6.37 -2.04 -10.47
C ALA A 113 -5.30 -0.96 -10.68
N VAL A 114 -5.08 -0.08 -9.69
CA VAL A 114 -4.00 0.92 -9.72
C VAL A 114 -2.63 0.28 -9.80
N ASN A 115 -2.36 -0.78 -9.03
CA ASN A 115 -1.05 -1.44 -9.02
C ASN A 115 -0.72 -2.11 -10.36
N LYS A 116 -1.71 -2.66 -11.07
CA LYS A 116 -1.54 -3.26 -12.41
C LYS A 116 -1.20 -2.24 -13.50
N GLN A 117 -1.51 -0.96 -13.29
CA GLN A 117 -1.22 0.13 -14.23
C GLN A 117 0.14 0.79 -13.98
N ARG A 118 0.86 0.40 -12.92
CA ARG A 118 2.16 0.98 -12.57
C ARG A 118 3.29 0.27 -13.29
N GLU A 119 4.37 1.01 -13.51
CA GLU A 119 5.65 0.45 -13.88
C GLU A 119 6.42 -0.04 -12.65
N TRP A 120 7.04 -1.21 -12.78
CA TRP A 120 7.76 -1.89 -11.72
C TRP A 120 9.19 -2.20 -12.16
N PRO A 121 10.18 -2.07 -11.26
CA PRO A 121 11.55 -2.47 -11.57
C PRO A 121 11.67 -3.99 -11.74
N ALA A 122 12.78 -4.42 -12.32
CA ALA A 122 13.09 -5.84 -12.47
C ALA A 122 13.04 -6.59 -11.13
N PRO A 123 12.61 -7.86 -11.13
CA PRO A 123 12.57 -8.66 -9.92
C PRO A 123 13.92 -8.79 -9.21
N LYS A 124 13.95 -8.45 -7.93
CA LYS A 124 15.03 -8.79 -6.99
C LYS A 124 14.43 -9.57 -5.82
N ASP A 125 15.07 -10.67 -5.46
CA ASP A 125 14.66 -11.53 -4.35
C ASP A 125 15.08 -10.91 -3.01
N GLY A 126 14.28 -11.15 -1.96
CA GLY A 126 14.53 -10.65 -0.60
C GLY A 126 14.38 -9.13 -0.38
N GLU A 127 14.03 -8.35 -1.40
CA GLU A 127 14.02 -6.88 -1.33
C GLU A 127 12.64 -6.28 -1.66
N PRO A 128 12.20 -5.24 -0.92
CA PRO A 128 10.99 -4.51 -1.27
C PRO A 128 11.06 -3.90 -2.67
N ARG A 129 9.98 -4.03 -3.45
CA ARG A 129 9.86 -3.37 -4.76
C ARG A 129 8.95 -2.16 -4.66
N LEU A 130 9.48 -1.02 -5.07
CA LEU A 130 8.73 0.23 -5.15
C LEU A 130 8.40 0.50 -6.62
N HIS A 131 7.18 1.00 -6.87
CA HIS A 131 6.78 1.46 -8.19
C HIS A 131 7.64 2.65 -8.63
N ILE A 132 7.90 2.72 -9.94
CA ILE A 132 8.59 3.85 -10.54
C ILE A 132 7.62 5.03 -10.50
N LYS A 133 8.04 6.13 -9.88
CA LYS A 133 7.32 7.40 -9.98
C LYS A 133 7.88 8.14 -11.18
N GLU A 134 7.03 8.56 -12.12
CA GLU A 134 7.43 9.54 -13.12
C GLU A 134 8.01 10.75 -12.38
N GLN A 135 9.28 11.06 -12.64
CA GLN A 135 9.84 12.30 -12.12
C GLN A 135 9.09 13.44 -12.82
N PRO A 136 8.53 14.41 -12.08
CA PRO A 136 7.97 15.58 -12.72
C PRO A 136 9.05 16.21 -13.58
N VAL A 137 8.74 16.46 -14.86
CA VAL A 137 9.65 17.09 -15.80
C VAL A 137 10.21 18.35 -15.12
N PRO A 138 11.54 18.52 -15.01
CA PRO A 138 12.11 19.71 -14.44
C PRO A 138 11.52 20.95 -15.12
N VAL A 139 10.78 21.76 -14.37
CA VAL A 139 10.22 23.01 -14.88
C VAL A 139 11.38 23.96 -15.07
N VAL A 140 11.83 24.11 -16.32
CA VAL A 140 12.90 25.02 -16.67
C VAL A 140 12.33 26.45 -16.72
N PRO A 141 12.77 27.38 -15.86
CA PRO A 141 12.30 28.76 -15.91
C PRO A 141 12.69 29.47 -17.22
N PRO A 142 11.99 30.55 -17.61
CA PRO A 142 12.37 31.33 -18.80
C PRO A 142 13.72 32.01 -18.62
N ALA A 143 14.39 32.34 -19.73
CA ALA A 143 15.60 33.16 -19.69
C ALA A 143 15.23 34.58 -19.24
N ILE A 144 16.13 35.24 -18.50
CA ILE A 144 15.92 36.60 -17.99
C ILE A 144 16.93 37.57 -18.58
N LYS A 145 16.54 38.84 -18.66
CA LYS A 145 17.42 39.95 -19.02
C LYS A 145 17.99 40.59 -17.74
N PRO A 146 19.16 41.25 -17.81
CA PRO A 146 19.73 41.99 -16.69
C PRO A 146 18.97 43.30 -16.48
N ASP A 147 17.74 43.18 -15.97
CA ASP A 147 16.80 44.26 -15.77
C ASP A 147 16.35 44.32 -14.31
N TYR A 148 16.30 45.53 -13.76
CA TYR A 148 16.01 45.76 -12.34
C TYR A 148 14.64 45.23 -11.92
N GLU A 149 13.59 45.44 -12.73
CA GLU A 149 12.24 44.97 -12.45
C GLU A 149 12.17 43.45 -12.54
N VAL A 150 12.88 42.86 -13.50
CA VAL A 150 12.98 41.40 -13.64
C VAL A 150 13.67 40.78 -12.42
N ILE A 151 14.81 41.33 -11.97
CA ILE A 151 15.51 40.82 -10.78
C ILE A 151 14.65 41.01 -9.52
N LYS A 152 13.98 42.15 -9.36
CA LYS A 152 13.07 42.38 -8.22
C LYS A 152 11.84 41.49 -8.24
N SER A 153 11.35 41.08 -9.40
CA SER A 153 10.24 40.12 -9.48
C SER A 153 10.62 38.75 -8.91
N ILE A 154 11.91 38.40 -8.96
CA ILE A 154 12.46 37.13 -8.46
C ILE A 154 12.94 37.27 -7.01
N LEU A 155 13.62 38.38 -6.69
CA LEU A 155 14.16 38.69 -5.36
C LEU A 155 13.68 40.09 -4.93
N PRO A 156 12.45 40.21 -4.39
CA PRO A 156 11.83 41.51 -4.10
C PRO A 156 12.59 42.38 -3.08
N THR A 157 13.40 41.74 -2.23
CA THR A 157 14.23 42.42 -1.22
C THR A 157 15.60 42.83 -1.73
N ALA A 158 15.97 42.46 -2.96
CA ALA A 158 17.23 42.85 -3.55
C ALA A 158 17.22 44.34 -3.93
N ASN A 159 18.37 45.00 -3.73
CA ASN A 159 18.62 46.34 -4.25
C ASN A 159 19.85 46.30 -5.16
N PRO A 160 19.74 45.69 -6.35
CA PRO A 160 20.88 45.49 -7.23
C PRO A 160 21.27 46.82 -7.90
N ASP A 161 22.58 47.04 -8.04
CA ASP A 161 23.09 47.98 -9.03
C ASP A 161 23.09 47.32 -10.43
N GLU A 162 23.50 48.08 -11.46
CA GLU A 162 23.54 47.60 -12.84
C GLU A 162 24.44 46.36 -12.99
N TYR A 163 25.60 46.36 -12.32
CA TYR A 163 26.53 45.23 -12.36
C TYR A 163 25.92 43.97 -11.72
N ALA A 164 25.24 44.12 -10.58
CA ALA A 164 24.54 43.03 -9.91
C ALA A 164 23.40 42.46 -10.76
N CYS A 165 22.71 43.29 -11.56
CA CYS A 165 21.69 42.82 -12.51
C CYS A 165 22.29 41.92 -13.61
N CYS A 166 23.45 42.31 -14.15
CA CYS A 166 24.19 41.51 -15.14
C CYS A 166 24.59 40.14 -14.58
N ILE A 167 25.23 40.13 -13.41
CA ILE A 167 25.66 38.89 -12.77
C ILE A 167 24.47 37.98 -12.43
N ALA A 168 23.38 38.54 -11.91
CA ALA A 168 22.19 37.76 -11.58
C ALA A 168 21.54 37.12 -12.83
N ALA A 169 21.46 37.85 -13.94
CA ALA A 169 20.93 37.32 -15.20
C ALA A 169 21.84 36.23 -15.80
N ASP A 170 23.15 36.42 -15.78
CA ASP A 170 24.11 35.44 -16.27
C ASP A 170 24.07 34.15 -15.46
N MET A 171 24.05 34.27 -14.12
CA MET A 171 23.93 33.11 -13.23
C MET A 171 22.60 32.37 -13.45
N TRP A 172 21.48 33.08 -13.55
CA TRP A 172 20.19 32.48 -13.83
C TRP A 172 20.18 31.73 -15.17
N ASN A 173 20.66 32.38 -16.24
CA ASN A 173 20.68 31.81 -17.58
C ASN A 173 21.66 30.64 -17.69
N ALA A 174 22.77 30.64 -16.94
CA ALA A 174 23.70 29.52 -16.84
C ALA A 174 23.06 28.31 -16.13
N CYS A 175 22.41 28.52 -14.99
CA CYS A 175 21.67 27.48 -14.29
C CYS A 175 20.55 26.91 -15.18
N ARG A 176 19.81 27.77 -15.87
CA ARG A 176 18.79 27.36 -16.84
C ARG A 176 19.36 26.51 -17.97
N ALA A 177 20.51 26.89 -18.53
CA ALA A 177 21.17 26.14 -19.59
C ALA A 177 21.60 24.74 -19.12
N ALA A 178 22.09 24.62 -17.88
CA ALA A 178 22.41 23.33 -17.26
C ALA A 178 21.16 22.44 -17.06
N MET A 179 20.03 23.03 -16.65
CA MET A 179 18.76 22.27 -16.54
C MET A 179 18.28 21.76 -17.90
N LEU A 180 18.43 22.54 -18.97
CA LEU A 180 18.08 22.12 -20.34
C LEU A 180 18.98 21.00 -20.85
N SER A 181 20.29 21.07 -20.60
CA SER A 181 21.22 20.03 -21.05
C SER A 181 20.99 18.70 -20.34
N GLN A 182 20.63 18.72 -19.05
CA GLN A 182 20.25 17.51 -18.31
C GLN A 182 18.97 16.87 -18.87
N ARG A 183 17.97 17.68 -19.24
CA ARG A 183 16.72 17.18 -19.84
C ARG A 183 16.97 16.47 -21.18
N SER A 184 17.78 17.06 -22.06
CA SER A 184 18.11 16.44 -23.34
C SER A 184 18.85 15.11 -23.22
N GLN A 185 19.64 14.91 -22.15
CA GLN A 185 20.33 13.64 -21.88
C GLN A 185 19.40 12.56 -21.32
N GLN A 186 18.32 12.94 -20.61
CA GLN A 186 17.30 12.02 -20.11
C GLN A 186 16.36 11.56 -21.23
N GLU A 187 16.04 12.42 -22.19
CA GLU A 187 15.17 12.08 -23.34
C GLU A 187 15.87 11.20 -24.41
N GLN A 188 17.19 11.00 -24.33
CA GLN A 188 17.99 10.18 -25.25
C GLN A 188 18.33 8.77 -24.72
N ARG A 189 17.90 8.43 -23.50
CA ARG A 189 18.08 7.11 -22.87
C ARG A 189 16.77 6.34 -22.87
#